data_AF-A0A016UEC0-F1
#
_entry.id   AF-A0A016UEC0-F1
#
_cell.length_a   1.000
_cell.length_b   1.000
_cell.length_c   1.000
_cell.angle_alpha   90.00
_cell.angle_beta   90.00
_cell.angle_gamma   90.00
#
_symmetry.space_group_name_H-M   'P 1'
#
loop_
_entity.id
_entity.type
_entity.pdbx_description
1 polymer ?
#
loop_
_entity_poly.entity_id
_entity_poly.type
_entity_poly.pdbx_seq_one_letter_code
_entity_poly.pdbx_strand_id
1 'polypeptide(L)'
;MKRLCCVCGEYVNDSDARRANIKGSNVAILLSSLVVFAGKDVAEAKRVYEQRQPRKPICEQHFVTVAQYIGAEIRCAGKAYSQHLDQARGVMVAHVLDADVPEHLLTALNDAIGKISVRTHHTFVL
;
A
#
# COMPACT_ATOMS: atom_id res chain seq x y z
N MET A 1 7.15 -2.45 23.53
CA MET A 1 7.19 -3.86 23.06
C MET A 1 7.65 -3.85 21.61
N LYS A 2 8.50 -4.81 21.19
CA LYS A 2 8.91 -4.94 19.78
C LYS A 2 8.03 -5.98 19.08
N ARG A 3 7.75 -5.80 17.79
CA ARG A 3 7.02 -6.76 16.95
C ARG A 3 7.81 -7.07 15.68
N LEU A 4 7.68 -8.30 15.21
CA LEU A 4 8.27 -8.74 13.96
C LEU A 4 7.43 -8.21 12.79
N CYS A 5 8.04 -7.49 11.84
CA CYS A 5 7.36 -7.09 10.62
C CYS A 5 7.05 -8.30 9.75
N CYS A 6 5.81 -8.41 9.26
CA CYS A 6 5.42 -9.52 8.41
C CYS A 6 5.95 -9.43 6.96
N VAL A 7 6.60 -8.33 6.56
CA VAL A 7 7.09 -8.09 5.18
C VAL A 7 8.61 -8.24 5.07
N CYS A 8 9.37 -7.77 6.07
CA CYS A 8 10.83 -7.85 6.05
C CYS A 8 11.41 -8.74 7.17
N GLY A 9 10.60 -9.18 8.13
CA GLY A 9 11.09 -9.96 9.27
C GLY A 9 11.87 -9.15 10.31
N GLU A 10 11.95 -7.82 10.18
CA GLU A 10 12.66 -6.98 11.15
C GLU A 10 11.84 -6.71 12.41
N TYR A 11 12.52 -6.58 13.56
CA TYR A 11 11.88 -6.18 14.80
C TYR A 11 11.71 -4.67 14.87
N VAL A 12 10.47 -4.19 14.92
CA VAL A 12 10.11 -2.78 15.04
C VAL A 12 9.48 -2.48 16.38
N ASN A 13 9.64 -1.24 16.87
CA ASN A 13 8.90 -0.79 18.04
C ASN A 13 7.41 -0.74 17.71
N ASP A 14 6.55 -1.03 18.68
CA ASP A 14 5.10 -0.98 18.48
C ASP A 14 4.60 0.43 18.07
N SER A 15 5.34 1.48 18.42
CA SER A 15 5.10 2.87 18.00
C SER A 15 5.31 3.08 16.50
N ASP A 16 6.25 2.34 15.92
CA ASP A 16 6.74 2.52 14.53
C ASP A 16 6.10 1.47 13.60
N ALA A 17 5.35 0.53 14.18
CA ALA A 17 4.61 -0.48 13.48
C ALA A 17 3.21 0.03 13.14
N ARG A 18 2.95 0.31 11.86
CA ARG A 18 1.58 0.54 11.40
C ARG A 18 0.84 -0.80 11.33
N ARG A 19 -0.28 -0.88 12.05
CA ARG A 19 -1.14 -2.07 12.07
C ARG A 19 -2.09 -1.99 10.88
N ALA A 20 -1.74 -2.64 9.78
CA ALA A 20 -2.65 -2.76 8.65
C ALA A 20 -3.77 -3.77 9.00
N ASN A 21 -5.03 -3.35 8.83
CA ASN A 21 -6.19 -4.22 9.02
C ASN A 21 -6.31 -5.17 7.83
N ILE A 22 -6.43 -6.47 8.09
CA ILE A 22 -6.35 -7.54 7.10
C ILE A 22 -7.62 -7.67 6.26
N LYS A 23 -8.74 -7.10 6.73
CA LYS A 23 -10.00 -7.11 5.98
C LYS A 23 -10.10 -6.04 4.89
N GLY A 24 -9.12 -5.14 4.79
CA GLY A 24 -9.14 -4.05 3.81
C GLY A 24 -8.31 -4.36 2.58
N SER A 25 -8.79 -3.91 1.42
CA SER A 25 -8.02 -3.70 0.18
C SER A 25 -6.60 -3.18 0.44
N ASN A 26 -6.42 -2.35 1.47
CA ASN A 26 -5.15 -1.71 1.86
C ASN A 26 -3.96 -2.66 2.03
N VAL A 27 -4.14 -3.88 2.57
CA VAL A 27 -3.01 -4.83 2.69
C VAL A 27 -2.65 -5.41 1.33
N ALA A 28 -3.64 -5.74 0.50
CA ALA A 28 -3.40 -6.22 -0.86
C ALA A 28 -2.69 -5.15 -1.68
N ILE A 29 -3.14 -3.89 -1.57
CA ILE A 29 -2.53 -2.74 -2.24
C ILE A 29 -1.08 -2.58 -1.80
N LEU A 30 -0.83 -2.52 -0.49
CA LEU A 30 0.53 -2.35 0.03
C LEU A 30 1.48 -3.45 -0.45
N LEU A 31 1.06 -4.72 -0.36
CA LEU A 31 1.87 -5.85 -0.81
C LEU A 31 2.08 -5.84 -2.32
N SER A 32 1.06 -5.47 -3.09
CA SER A 32 1.15 -5.34 -4.55
C SER A 32 2.09 -4.21 -4.95
N SER A 33 2.01 -3.05 -4.29
CA SER A 33 2.94 -1.95 -4.49
C SER A 33 4.38 -2.35 -4.16
N LEU A 34 4.60 -3.15 -3.11
CA LEU A 34 5.94 -3.64 -2.79
C LEU A 34 6.47 -4.65 -3.82
N VAL A 35 5.60 -5.49 -4.38
CA VAL A 35 5.97 -6.38 -5.49
C VAL A 35 6.36 -5.58 -6.73
N VAL A 36 5.51 -4.63 -7.13
CA VAL A 36 5.70 -3.86 -8.37
C VAL A 36 6.89 -2.90 -8.27
N PHE A 37 7.03 -2.18 -7.14
CA PHE A 37 7.99 -1.07 -7.03
C PHE A 37 9.22 -1.36 -6.17
N ALA A 38 9.14 -2.33 -5.25
CA ALA A 38 10.25 -2.65 -4.36
C ALA A 38 10.86 -4.03 -4.65
N GLY A 39 10.49 -4.66 -5.77
CA GLY A 39 11.04 -5.95 -6.20
C GLY A 39 10.78 -7.09 -5.22
N LYS A 40 9.71 -6.98 -4.39
CA LYS A 40 9.35 -8.05 -3.46
C LYS A 40 8.82 -9.27 -4.21
N ASP A 41 9.14 -10.45 -3.69
CA ASP A 41 8.69 -11.71 -4.26
C ASP A 41 7.18 -11.88 -4.12
N VAL A 42 6.54 -12.32 -5.21
CA VAL A 42 5.08 -12.53 -5.28
C VAL A 42 4.65 -13.66 -4.34
N ALA A 43 5.44 -14.74 -4.25
CA ALA A 43 5.09 -15.87 -3.40
C ALA A 43 5.18 -15.49 -1.91
N GLU A 44 6.18 -14.70 -1.53
CA GLU A 44 6.28 -14.11 -0.19
C GLU A 44 5.10 -13.17 0.10
N ALA A 45 4.78 -12.24 -0.79
CA ALA A 45 3.63 -11.33 -0.64
C ALA A 45 2.31 -12.10 -0.47
N LYS A 46 2.10 -13.16 -1.26
CA LYS A 46 0.94 -14.05 -1.14
C LYS A 46 0.89 -14.77 0.21
N ARG A 47 2.00 -15.37 0.65
CA ARG A 47 2.09 -16.00 1.98
C ARG A 47 1.73 -15.01 3.08
N VAL A 48 2.21 -13.78 2.98
CA VAL A 48 1.89 -12.70 3.93
C VAL A 48 0.41 -12.36 3.86
N TYR A 49 -0.17 -12.19 2.68
CA TYR A 49 -1.61 -11.88 2.53
C TYR A 49 -2.50 -12.95 3.17
N GLU A 50 -2.21 -14.23 2.95
CA GLU A 50 -3.03 -15.36 3.40
C GLU A 50 -2.99 -15.63 4.92
N GLN A 51 -2.05 -15.04 5.68
CA GLN A 51 -1.99 -15.30 7.13
C GLN A 51 -3.23 -14.73 7.84
N ARG A 52 -3.91 -15.60 8.60
CA ARG A 52 -5.17 -15.34 9.34
C ARG A 52 -5.02 -14.48 10.60
N GLN A 53 -3.92 -13.77 10.78
CA GLN A 53 -3.87 -12.77 11.84
C GLN A 53 -4.99 -11.74 11.61
N PRO A 54 -5.36 -10.85 12.55
CA PRO A 54 -6.33 -9.79 12.25
C PRO A 54 -5.64 -8.45 11.94
N ARG A 55 -4.42 -8.27 12.45
CA ARG A 55 -3.61 -7.06 12.25
C ARG A 55 -2.17 -7.49 12.00
N LYS A 56 -1.64 -7.11 10.84
CA LYS A 56 -0.24 -7.39 10.49
C LYS A 56 0.64 -6.23 10.95
N PRO A 57 1.65 -6.47 11.79
CA PRO A 57 2.67 -5.47 12.07
C PRO A 57 3.51 -5.24 10.80
N ILE A 58 3.52 -4.00 10.31
CA ILE A 58 4.32 -3.61 9.16
C ILE A 58 5.12 -2.36 9.54
N CYS A 59 6.42 -2.37 9.23
CA CYS A 59 7.30 -1.23 9.47
C CYS A 59 6.76 0.01 8.76
N GLU A 60 6.83 1.17 9.41
CA GLU A 60 6.54 2.45 8.77
C GLU A 60 7.31 2.63 7.44
N GLN A 61 8.56 2.18 7.38
CA GLN A 61 9.40 2.28 6.19
C GLN A 61 8.73 1.67 4.94
N HIS A 62 7.99 0.57 5.06
CA HIS A 62 7.29 -0.01 3.91
C HIS A 62 6.15 0.88 3.40
N PHE A 63 5.46 1.59 4.30
CA PHE A 63 4.45 2.57 3.90
C PHE A 63 5.10 3.78 3.22
N VAL A 64 6.21 4.28 3.78
CA VAL A 64 6.96 5.40 3.20
C VAL A 64 7.46 5.05 1.81
N THR A 65 8.07 3.88 1.64
CA THR A 65 8.56 3.39 0.34
C THR A 65 7.43 3.32 -0.69
N VAL A 66 6.29 2.71 -0.34
CA VAL A 66 5.14 2.63 -1.27
C VAL A 66 4.58 4.01 -1.61
N ALA A 67 4.45 4.91 -0.64
CA ALA A 67 3.97 6.27 -0.88
C ALA A 67 4.92 7.08 -1.77
N GLN A 68 6.24 6.94 -1.58
CA GLN A 68 7.25 7.58 -2.41
C GLN A 68 7.17 7.11 -3.87
N TYR A 69 7.01 5.80 -4.10
CA TYR A 69 6.89 5.27 -5.45
C TYR A 69 5.61 5.70 -6.15
N ILE A 70 4.45 5.56 -5.50
CA ILE A 70 3.17 6.01 -6.06
C ILE A 70 3.25 7.50 -6.40
N GLY A 71 3.82 8.30 -5.51
CA GLY A 71 4.00 9.73 -5.74
C GLY A 71 4.97 10.07 -6.87
N ALA A 72 6.02 9.28 -7.06
CA ALA A 72 6.94 9.43 -8.17
C ALA A 72 6.26 9.09 -9.51
N GLU A 73 5.47 8.01 -9.57
CA GLU A 73 4.73 7.60 -10.76
C GLU A 73 3.68 8.64 -11.18
N ILE A 74 2.89 9.16 -10.23
CA ILE A 74 1.93 10.24 -10.48
C ILE A 74 2.64 11.46 -11.08
N ARG A 75 3.80 11.85 -10.50
CA ARG A 75 4.58 12.98 -10.99
C ARG A 75 5.18 12.74 -12.37
N CYS A 76 5.69 11.54 -12.64
CA CYS A 76 6.24 11.19 -13.96
C CYS A 76 5.18 11.21 -15.05
N ALA A 77 3.92 10.91 -14.71
CA ALA A 77 2.79 11.05 -15.61
C ALA A 77 2.33 12.51 -15.83
N GLY A 78 3.06 13.50 -15.28
CA GLY A 78 2.71 14.92 -15.39
C GLY A 78 1.50 15.33 -14.55
N LYS A 79 1.05 14.47 -13.63
CA LYS A 79 -0.07 14.76 -12.73
C LYS A 79 0.44 15.32 -11.40
N ALA A 80 -0.37 16.15 -10.77
CA ALA A 80 -0.14 16.66 -9.42
C ALA A 80 -1.22 16.11 -8.48
N TYR A 81 -0.94 16.11 -7.18
CA TYR A 81 -1.98 15.75 -6.22
C TYR A 81 -3.08 16.81 -6.19
N SER A 82 -4.33 16.37 -6.21
CA SER A 82 -5.46 17.25 -5.96
C SER A 82 -5.39 17.79 -4.53
N GLN A 83 -5.40 19.12 -4.39
CA GLN A 83 -5.39 19.79 -3.09
C GLN A 83 -6.81 20.08 -2.64
N HIS A 84 -7.13 19.69 -1.41
CA HIS A 84 -8.43 19.90 -0.79
C HIS A 84 -8.27 20.58 0.56
N LEU A 85 -9.18 21.49 0.90
CA LEU A 85 -9.27 22.03 2.25
C LEU A 85 -10.00 21.02 3.14
N ASP A 86 -9.31 20.47 4.13
CA ASP A 86 -9.97 19.74 5.20
C ASP A 86 -10.70 20.76 6.08
N GLN A 87 -12.01 20.89 5.87
CA GLN A 87 -12.84 21.87 6.60
C GLN A 87 -12.85 21.61 8.12
N ALA A 88 -12.67 20.37 8.57
CA ALA A 88 -12.67 20.04 9.99
C ALA A 88 -11.36 20.47 10.67
N ARG A 89 -10.26 20.48 9.92
CA ARG A 89 -8.92 20.78 10.44
C ARG A 89 -8.37 22.14 10.00
N GLY A 90 -9.02 22.81 9.06
CA GLY A 90 -8.60 24.10 8.50
C GLY A 90 -7.26 24.05 7.76
N VAL A 91 -6.84 22.87 7.28
CA VAL A 91 -5.55 22.67 6.62
C VAL A 91 -5.72 22.15 5.21
N MET A 92 -4.83 22.57 4.31
CA MET A 92 -4.75 22.00 2.97
C MET A 92 -4.14 20.60 3.04
N VAL A 93 -4.86 19.63 2.50
CA VAL A 93 -4.46 18.23 2.39
C VAL A 93 -4.41 17.83 0.93
N ALA A 94 -3.41 17.03 0.57
CA ALA A 94 -3.31 16.42 -0.74
C ALA A 94 -4.04 15.06 -0.71
N HIS A 95 -4.99 14.86 -1.61
CA HIS A 95 -5.61 13.56 -1.85
C HIS A 95 -5.16 13.04 -3.21
N VAL A 96 -5.04 11.72 -3.32
CA VAL A 96 -4.93 11.04 -4.61
C VAL A 96 -6.35 10.67 -5.01
N LEU A 97 -6.88 11.30 -6.07
CA LEU A 97 -8.14 10.92 -6.69
C LEU A 97 -7.90 9.86 -7.77
N ASP A 98 -8.94 9.15 -8.21
CA ASP A 98 -8.87 8.22 -9.34
C ASP A 98 -8.26 8.88 -10.60
N ALA A 99 -8.65 10.13 -10.86
CA ALA A 99 -8.11 10.91 -11.97
C ALA A 99 -6.60 11.21 -11.84
N ASP A 100 -6.05 11.17 -10.63
CA ASP A 100 -4.64 11.46 -10.36
C ASP A 100 -3.75 10.22 -10.58
N VAL A 101 -4.33 9.01 -10.56
CA VAL A 101 -3.57 7.78 -10.75
C VAL A 101 -3.36 7.52 -12.26
N PRO A 102 -2.12 7.28 -12.71
CA PRO A 102 -1.87 6.84 -14.08
C PRO A 102 -2.48 5.46 -14.35
N GLU A 103 -3.02 5.25 -15.55
CA GLU A 103 -3.65 3.98 -15.92
C GLU A 103 -2.67 2.80 -15.85
N HIS A 104 -1.42 3.00 -16.29
CA HIS A 104 -0.40 1.95 -16.22
C HIS A 104 -0.09 1.53 -14.78
N LEU A 105 -0.16 2.47 -13.82
CA LEU A 105 0.01 2.21 -12.40
C LEU A 105 -1.16 1.37 -11.87
N LEU A 106 -2.40 1.70 -12.24
CA LEU A 106 -3.58 0.92 -11.88
C LEU A 106 -3.51 -0.51 -12.43
N THR A 107 -3.15 -0.68 -13.70
CA THR A 107 -3.02 -2.00 -14.34
C THR A 107 -1.96 -2.84 -13.65
N ALA A 108 -0.76 -2.29 -13.40
CA ALA A 108 0.31 -3.02 -12.74
C ALA A 108 -0.07 -3.47 -11.32
N LEU A 109 -0.76 -2.60 -10.55
CA LEU A 109 -1.25 -2.94 -9.23
C LEU A 109 -2.33 -4.02 -9.27
N ASN A 110 -3.32 -3.90 -10.16
CA ASN A 110 -4.39 -4.89 -10.30
C ASN A 110 -3.84 -6.26 -10.73
N ASP A 111 -2.87 -6.30 -11.65
CA ASP A 111 -2.19 -7.53 -12.05
C ASP A 111 -1.46 -8.20 -10.87
N ALA A 112 -0.80 -7.41 -10.03
CA ALA A 112 -0.14 -7.90 -8.83
C ALA A 112 -1.16 -8.39 -7.78
N ILE A 113 -2.28 -7.67 -7.59
CA ILE A 113 -3.36 -8.08 -6.70
C ILE A 113 -3.94 -9.42 -7.14
N GLY A 114 -4.19 -9.62 -8.44
CA GLY A 114 -4.69 -10.89 -8.97
C GLY A 114 -3.76 -12.09 -8.69
N LYS A 115 -2.44 -11.86 -8.66
CA LYS A 115 -1.45 -12.89 -8.30
C LYS A 115 -1.40 -13.16 -6.80
N ILE A 116 -1.70 -12.17 -5.96
CA ILE A 116 -1.62 -12.24 -4.49
C ILE A 116 -2.93 -12.73 -3.86
N SER A 117 -4.09 -12.24 -4.32
CA SER A 117 -5.42 -12.52 -3.77
C SER A 117 -6.25 -13.42 -4.71
N VAL A 118 -5.98 -14.72 -4.66
CA VAL A 118 -6.60 -15.71 -5.57
C VAL A 118 -8.03 -16.10 -5.14
N ARG A 119 -8.56 -15.54 -4.04
CA ARG A 119 -9.86 -15.96 -3.44
C ARG A 119 -10.86 -14.82 -3.23
N THR A 120 -10.54 -13.60 -3.64
CA THR A 120 -11.43 -12.45 -3.43
C THR A 120 -11.14 -11.44 -4.52
N HIS A 121 -12.16 -11.11 -5.35
CA HIS A 121 -12.03 -10.07 -6.37
C HIS A 121 -11.86 -8.71 -5.70
N HIS A 122 -10.62 -8.39 -5.32
CA HIS A 122 -10.24 -7.05 -4.91
C HIS A 122 -9.71 -6.34 -6.14
N THR A 123 -10.54 -5.47 -6.72
CA THR A 123 -10.07 -4.46 -7.65
C THR A 123 -9.54 -3.29 -6.84
N PHE A 124 -8.39 -2.74 -7.22
CA PHE A 124 -7.97 -1.46 -6.69
C PHE A 124 -8.90 -0.38 -7.24
N VAL A 125 -9.67 0.23 -6.35
CA VAL A 125 -10.54 1.38 -6.58
C VAL A 125 -10.24 2.32 -5.41
N LEU A 126 -9.92 3.60 -5.68
CA LEU A 126 -9.61 4.56 -4.62
C LEU A 126 -10.86 5.02 -3.87
#